data_AF-A0A967HJ60-F1
#
_entry.id   AF-A0A967HJ60-F1
#
_cell.length_a   1.000
_cell.length_b   1.000
_cell.length_c   1.000
_cell.angle_alpha   90.00
_cell.angle_beta   90.00
_cell.angle_gamma   90.00
#
_symmetry.space_group_name_H-M   'P 1'
#
loop_
_entity.id
_entity.type
_entity.pdbx_description
1 polymer ?
#
loop_
_entity_poly.entity_id
_entity_poly.type
_entity_poly.pdbx_seq_one_letter_code
_entity_poly.pdbx_strand_id
1 'polypeptide(L)'
;LTWRGLPENTRQLAVICQDHGAGRPPPWVHWILYNIPGTARGLPEAIPFDPGEPMPQEIAGAVQGNNGWGLPMYRGPAPPVGSVHHY
;
A
#
# COMPACT_ATOMS: atom_id res chain seq x y z
N LEU A 1 -5.04 5.83 -6.45
CA LEU A 1 -6.16 5.71 -5.46
C LEU A 1 -6.62 7.11 -5.07
N THR A 2 -7.92 7.32 -4.80
CA THR A 2 -8.45 8.62 -4.35
C THR A 2 -9.50 8.38 -3.28
N TRP A 3 -9.52 9.21 -2.23
CA TRP A 3 -10.49 9.10 -1.14
C TRP A 3 -11.17 10.44 -0.87
N ARG A 4 -12.34 10.37 -0.22
CA ARG A 4 -13.17 11.51 0.18
C ARG A 4 -13.85 11.17 1.51
N GLY A 5 -14.31 12.18 2.24
CA GLY A 5 -15.10 11.99 3.46
C GLY A 5 -14.29 11.40 4.62
N LEU A 6 -13.01 11.76 4.74
CA LEU A 6 -12.23 11.40 5.92
C LEU A 6 -12.87 12.00 7.18
N PRO A 7 -12.88 11.27 8.31
CA PRO A 7 -13.33 11.82 9.58
C PRO A 7 -12.60 13.13 9.92
N GLU A 8 -13.31 14.06 10.56
CA GLU A 8 -12.69 15.28 11.07
C GLU A 8 -11.48 14.94 11.95
N ASN A 9 -10.43 15.76 11.84
CA ASN A 9 -9.17 15.59 12.57
C ASN A 9 -8.38 14.31 12.25
N THR A 10 -8.67 13.61 11.15
CA THR A 10 -7.82 12.53 10.64
C THR A 10 -6.37 13.03 10.52
N ARG A 11 -5.46 12.41 11.27
CA ARG A 11 -4.05 12.82 11.31
C ARG A 11 -3.24 12.15 10.21
N GLN A 12 -3.44 10.86 10.06
CA GLN A 12 -2.70 10.03 9.12
C GLN A 12 -3.58 8.88 8.62
N LEU A 13 -3.18 8.31 7.49
CA LEU A 13 -3.81 7.18 6.84
C LEU A 13 -2.79 6.06 6.62
N ALA A 14 -3.31 4.86 6.42
CA ALA A 14 -2.55 3.71 5.92
C ALA A 14 -3.34 3.03 4.80
N VAL A 15 -2.62 2.43 3.86
CA VAL A 15 -3.16 1.60 2.78
C VAL A 15 -2.48 0.23 2.85
N ILE A 16 -3.28 -0.82 2.80
CA ILE A 16 -2.84 -2.20 2.76
C ILE A 16 -3.50 -2.87 1.56
N CYS A 17 -2.69 -3.50 0.70
CA CYS A 17 -3.16 -4.35 -0.39
C CYS A 17 -2.89 -5.81 0.01
N GLN A 18 -3.92 -6.66 0.05
CA GLN A 18 -3.81 -7.98 0.66
C GLN A 18 -4.60 -9.04 -0.13
N ASP A 19 -3.96 -10.18 -0.36
CA ASP A 19 -4.52 -11.33 -1.05
C ASP A 19 -4.95 -12.40 -0.05
N HIS A 20 -6.26 -12.56 0.17
CA HIS A 20 -6.80 -13.60 1.06
C HIS A 20 -6.82 -15.00 0.43
N GLY A 21 -6.55 -15.11 -0.87
CA GLY A 21 -6.35 -16.37 -1.59
C GLY A 21 -4.91 -16.89 -1.55
N ALA A 22 -3.98 -16.12 -0.98
CA ALA A 22 -2.56 -16.46 -0.87
C ALA A 22 -2.03 -16.35 0.57
N GLY A 23 -0.83 -16.90 0.79
CA GLY A 23 -0.19 -16.95 2.11
C GLY A 23 -0.50 -18.23 2.89
N ARG A 24 0.37 -18.57 3.84
CA ARG A 24 0.24 -19.74 4.72
C ARG A 24 0.68 -19.36 6.14
N PRO A 25 -0.21 -18.81 6.99
CA PRO A 25 -1.64 -18.53 6.76
C PRO A 25 -1.90 -17.30 5.87
N PRO A 26 -3.08 -17.18 5.26
CA PRO A 26 -3.54 -15.94 4.62
C PRO A 26 -3.79 -14.82 5.64
N PRO A 27 -3.76 -13.54 5.22
CA PRO A 27 -3.56 -13.07 3.84
C PRO A 27 -2.07 -12.89 3.47
N TRP A 28 -1.78 -12.91 2.17
CA TRP A 28 -0.51 -12.43 1.64
C TRP A 28 -0.56 -10.92 1.41
N VAL A 29 0.34 -10.17 2.06
CA VAL A 29 0.33 -8.69 1.96
C VAL A 29 1.19 -8.25 0.77
N HIS A 30 0.58 -7.59 -0.20
CA HIS A 30 1.24 -7.06 -1.40
C HIS A 30 1.84 -5.67 -1.20
N TRP A 31 1.25 -4.89 -0.30
CA TRP A 31 1.71 -3.54 0.01
C TRP A 31 1.30 -3.09 1.40
N ILE A 32 2.18 -2.34 2.05
CA ILE A 32 1.86 -1.53 3.22
C ILE A 32 2.42 -0.13 2.96
N LEU A 33 1.57 0.89 3.04
CA LEU A 33 1.98 2.28 3.03
C LEU A 33 1.31 2.98 4.21
N TYR A 34 2.10 3.60 5.08
CA TYR A 34 1.60 4.26 6.30
C TYR A 34 2.23 5.64 6.47
N ASN A 35 1.83 6.36 7.52
CA ASN A 35 2.19 7.78 7.76
C ASN A 35 1.74 8.74 6.65
N ILE A 36 0.80 8.33 5.78
CA ILE A 36 0.22 9.19 4.76
C ILE A 36 -0.48 10.36 5.47
N PRO A 37 -0.17 11.63 5.16
CA PRO A 37 -0.81 12.77 5.83
C PRO A 37 -2.34 12.73 5.68
N GLY A 38 -3.09 13.05 6.73
CA GLY A 38 -4.56 13.12 6.67
C GLY A 38 -5.08 14.20 5.71
N THR A 39 -4.22 15.11 5.27
CA THR A 39 -4.49 16.13 4.24
C THR A 39 -4.34 15.60 2.81
N ALA A 40 -3.70 14.44 2.61
CA ALA A 40 -3.59 13.82 1.31
C ALA A 40 -4.98 13.44 0.78
N ARG A 41 -5.18 13.55 -0.54
CA ARG A 41 -6.47 13.26 -1.20
C ARG A 41 -6.49 11.91 -1.92
N GLY A 42 -5.35 11.24 -1.96
CA GLY A 42 -5.14 10.02 -2.70
C GLY A 42 -3.68 9.60 -2.69
N LEU A 43 -3.40 8.52 -3.43
CA LEU A 43 -2.05 8.11 -3.79
C LEU A 43 -1.86 8.36 -5.29
N PRO A 44 -0.78 9.05 -5.68
CA PRO A 44 -0.36 9.07 -7.08
C PRO A 44 0.02 7.65 -7.52
N GLU A 45 -0.02 7.42 -8.82
CA GLU A 45 0.51 6.19 -9.41
C GLU A 45 2.04 6.18 -9.32
N ALA A 46 2.65 5.01 -9.53
CA ALA A 46 4.10 4.83 -9.57
C ALA A 46 4.83 5.37 -8.32
N ILE A 47 4.33 5.02 -7.13
CA ILE A 47 5.11 5.20 -5.89
C ILE A 47 6.49 4.55 -6.07
N PRO A 48 7.59 5.22 -5.68
CA PRO A 48 8.94 4.72 -5.90
C PRO A 48 9.14 3.29 -5.42
N PHE A 49 9.84 2.50 -6.23
CA PHE A 49 10.16 1.12 -5.92
C PHE A 49 11.34 1.03 -4.95
N ASP A 50 12.31 1.94 -5.10
CA ASP A 50 13.46 2.05 -4.20
C ASP A 50 13.04 2.83 -2.93
N PRO A 51 13.18 2.25 -1.72
CA PRO A 51 12.88 2.94 -0.47
C PRO A 51 13.79 4.15 -0.18
N GLY A 52 14.93 4.28 -0.87
CA GLY A 52 15.82 5.44 -0.78
C GLY A 52 15.36 6.64 -1.60
N GLU A 53 14.42 6.47 -2.53
CA GLU A 53 13.85 7.56 -3.31
C GLU A 53 12.84 8.36 -2.48
N PRO A 54 12.78 9.70 -2.65
CA PRO A 54 11.84 10.52 -1.92
C PRO A 54 10.39 10.20 -2.34
N MET A 55 9.49 10.16 -1.36
CA MET A 55 8.06 10.04 -1.64
C MET A 55 7.54 11.27 -2.40
N PRO A 56 6.49 11.09 -3.24
CA PRO A 56 5.79 12.20 -3.87
C PRO A 56 5.33 13.24 -2.84
N GLN A 57 5.36 14.51 -3.23
CA GLN A 57 5.09 15.64 -2.32
C GLN A 57 3.70 15.56 -1.68
N GLU A 58 2.71 15.02 -2.41
CA GLU A 58 1.32 14.86 -1.98
C GLU A 58 1.17 13.91 -0.78
N ILE A 59 2.16 13.03 -0.58
CA ILE A 59 2.22 12.05 0.49
C ILE A 59 3.56 12.13 1.24
N ALA A 60 4.19 13.30 1.26
CA ALA A 60 5.46 13.50 1.95
C ALA A 60 5.40 12.99 3.39
N GLY A 61 6.39 12.20 3.80
CA GLY A 61 6.44 11.54 5.11
C GLY A 61 5.77 10.16 5.15
N ALA A 62 5.10 9.72 4.08
CA ALA A 62 4.65 8.35 3.96
C ALA A 62 5.84 7.37 3.93
N VAL A 63 5.61 6.16 4.43
CA VAL A 63 6.63 5.11 4.55
C VAL A 63 6.08 3.81 4.00
N GLN A 64 6.86 3.15 3.15
CA GLN A 64 6.56 1.80 2.70
C GLN A 64 7.02 0.79 3.75
N GLY A 65 6.09 -0.01 4.25
CA GLY A 65 6.38 -1.08 5.22
C GLY A 65 6.73 -2.39 4.53
N ASN A 66 7.39 -3.30 5.26
CA ASN A 66 7.74 -4.62 4.76
C ASN A 66 6.48 -5.44 4.43
N ASN A 67 6.34 -5.81 3.17
CA ASN A 67 5.25 -6.64 2.65
C ASN A 67 5.47 -8.13 2.95
N GLY A 68 4.65 -9.03 2.38
CA GLY A 68 4.76 -10.48 2.57
C GLY A 68 6.09 -11.10 2.13
N TRP A 69 6.86 -10.40 1.27
CA TRP A 69 8.22 -10.78 0.88
C TRP A 69 9.31 -10.20 1.81
N GLY A 70 8.93 -9.45 2.86
CA GLY A 70 9.86 -8.73 3.71
C GLY A 70 10.48 -7.49 3.04
N LEU A 71 9.84 -6.95 2.00
CA LEU A 71 10.35 -5.82 1.20
C LEU A 71 9.49 -4.57 1.40
N PRO A 72 10.09 -3.38 1.57
CA PRO A 72 9.38 -2.12 1.80
C PRO A 72 8.88 -1.51 0.48
N MET A 73 8.03 -2.23 -0.25
CA MET A 73 7.56 -1.82 -1.58
C MET A 73 6.22 -2.46 -1.96
N TYR A 74 5.54 -1.89 -2.95
CA TYR A 74 4.46 -2.60 -3.63
C TYR A 74 5.02 -3.69 -4.55
N ARG A 75 4.48 -4.91 -4.47
CA ARG A 75 4.63 -5.92 -5.52
C ARG A 75 3.26 -6.39 -5.97
N GLY A 76 3.00 -6.33 -7.26
CA GLY A 76 1.68 -6.65 -7.81
C GLY A 76 1.30 -8.13 -7.79
N PRO A 77 0.05 -8.45 -8.16
CA PRO A 77 -0.46 -9.82 -8.28
C PRO A 77 0.39 -10.71 -9.20
N ALA A 78 0.61 -11.96 -8.75
CA ALA A 78 1.18 -13.03 -9.57
C ALA A 78 0.59 -14.40 -9.14
N PRO A 79 -0.74 -14.57 -9.21
CA PRO A 79 -1.38 -15.82 -8.78
C PRO A 79 -1.01 -16.99 -9.72
N PRO A 80 -1.10 -18.25 -9.23
CA PRO A 80 -0.97 -19.43 -10.08
C PRO A 80 -1.89 -19.39 -11.31
N VAL A 81 -1.44 -19.98 -12.42
CA VAL A 81 -2.25 -20.05 -13.64
C VAL A 81 -3.58 -20.75 -13.34
N GLY A 82 -4.69 -20.10 -13.69
CA GLY A 82 -6.04 -20.64 -13.53
C GLY A 82 -6.69 -20.38 -12.17
N SER A 83 -6.03 -19.70 -11.23
CA SER A 83 -6.67 -19.25 -9.99
C SER A 83 -7.13 -17.79 -10.08
N VAL A 84 -8.23 -17.48 -9.39
CA VAL A 84 -8.76 -16.12 -9.21
C VAL A 84 -8.54 -15.72 -7.76
N HIS A 85 -7.91 -14.57 -7.56
CA HIS A 85 -7.58 -14.04 -6.25
C HIS A 85 -8.23 -12.65 -6.08
N HIS A 86 -8.56 -12.32 -4.84
CA HIS A 86 -9.07 -11.01 -4.44
C HIS A 86 -7.95 -10.23 -3.75
N TYR A 87 -7.73 -8.98 -4.16
CA TYR A 87 -6.66 -8.10 -3.69
C TYR A 87 -7.24 -6.81 -3.08
#